data_AF-A0A6A6IB66-F1
#
_entry.id   AF-A0A6A6IB66-F1
#
_cell.length_a   1.000
_cell.length_b   1.000
_cell.length_c   1.000
_cell.angle_alpha   90.00
_cell.angle_beta   90.00
_cell.angle_gamma   90.00
#
_symmetry.space_group_name_H-M   'P 1'
#
loop_
_entity.id
_entity.type
_entity.pdbx_description
1 polymer ?
#
loop_
_entity_poly.entity_id
_entity_poly.type
_entity_poly.pdbx_seq_one_letter_code
_entity_poly.pdbx_strand_id
1 'polypeptide(L)'
;HSDRRASSPDDMSSASSNSSVSDQDQPKQDPSKLGRPRLGSRKSSGTIIIPRDSPQVELKEEEYDDGDARTMSPRRSSEEIEKMGQEARQALIEQAKALQQSLMEIVDRVEIVKSEHEKLEGGNKFLQSYIGELMQTSKITSTGAAKVKGKGK
;
A
#
# COMPACT_ATOMS: atom_id res chain seq x y z
N HIS A 1 -9.20 -23.03 28.28
CA HIS A 1 -8.31 -23.29 27.14
C HIS A 1 -8.46 -22.09 26.20
N SER A 2 -7.74 -21.00 26.46
CA SER A 2 -6.49 -20.57 25.77
C SER A 2 -6.69 -20.37 24.25
N ASP A 3 -6.36 -19.26 23.60
CA ASP A 3 -5.66 -18.03 23.96
C ASP A 3 -6.03 -16.91 22.98
N ARG A 4 -6.06 -15.66 23.47
CA ARG A 4 -5.98 -14.44 22.66
C ARG A 4 -4.52 -14.27 22.23
N ARG A 5 -4.24 -14.01 20.94
CA ARG A 5 -2.93 -13.51 20.53
C ARG A 5 -3.07 -12.36 19.54
N ALA A 6 -2.63 -11.20 20.00
CA ALA A 6 -2.49 -9.96 19.26
C ALA A 6 -1.49 -10.15 18.11
N SER A 7 -1.83 -9.64 16.93
CA SER A 7 -0.90 -9.52 15.81
C SER A 7 -0.07 -8.24 15.99
N SER A 8 1.16 -8.38 16.46
CA SER A 8 2.22 -7.40 16.19
C SER A 8 2.68 -7.57 14.74
N PRO A 9 3.04 -6.49 14.02
CA PRO A 9 3.79 -6.60 12.79
C PRO A 9 5.26 -6.88 13.11
N ASP A 10 5.77 -7.96 12.54
CA ASP A 10 7.17 -8.35 12.55
C ASP A 10 8.03 -7.34 11.75
N ASP A 11 9.07 -6.85 12.44
CA ASP A 11 10.44 -6.67 11.98
C ASP A 11 10.67 -6.33 10.49
N MET A 12 10.83 -5.03 10.21
CA MET A 12 11.43 -4.56 8.96
C MET A 12 12.92 -4.90 8.96
N SER A 13 13.24 -6.11 8.52
CA SER A 13 14.60 -6.53 8.19
C SER A 13 15.20 -5.57 7.15
N SER A 14 16.28 -4.89 7.52
CA SER A 14 17.10 -4.12 6.59
C SER A 14 17.79 -5.08 5.62
N ALA A 15 17.20 -5.22 4.43
CA ALA A 15 17.84 -5.91 3.32
C ALA A 15 19.11 -5.13 2.95
N SER A 16 20.22 -5.59 3.52
CA SER A 16 21.56 -5.14 3.18
C SER A 16 21.84 -5.60 1.75
N SER A 17 22.01 -4.64 0.84
CA SER A 17 22.33 -4.88 -0.57
C SER A 17 23.67 -5.61 -0.69
N ASN A 18 23.64 -6.94 -0.80
CA ASN A 18 24.82 -7.74 -1.12
C ASN A 18 24.96 -7.78 -2.64
N SER A 19 25.69 -6.83 -3.24
CA SER A 19 26.05 -6.91 -4.67
C SER A 19 27.15 -7.96 -4.85
N SER A 20 26.74 -9.22 -4.93
CA SER A 20 27.56 -10.33 -5.41
C SER A 20 27.57 -10.28 -6.95
N VAL A 21 28.61 -9.71 -7.54
CA VAL A 21 28.90 -9.89 -8.97
C VAL A 21 29.90 -11.03 -9.10
N SER A 22 29.42 -12.17 -9.58
CA SER A 22 30.27 -13.29 -10.00
C SER A 22 30.88 -12.97 -11.36
N ASP A 23 32.18 -13.19 -11.42
CA ASP A 23 33.10 -12.99 -12.53
C ASP A 23 32.84 -14.02 -13.66
N GLN A 24 32.55 -13.56 -14.87
CA GLN A 24 32.91 -14.20 -16.14
C GLN A 24 32.48 -13.30 -17.31
N ASP A 25 33.37 -12.42 -17.77
CA ASP A 25 34.01 -12.46 -19.10
C ASP A 25 34.63 -11.09 -19.46
N GLN A 26 35.97 -11.08 -19.59
CA GLN A 26 36.92 -10.09 -20.12
C GLN A 26 36.79 -8.56 -19.85
N PRO A 27 37.84 -7.91 -19.29
CA PRO A 27 37.95 -6.45 -19.32
C PRO A 27 38.64 -5.96 -20.60
N LYS A 28 37.88 -5.34 -21.51
CA LYS A 28 38.44 -4.30 -22.39
C LYS A 28 38.76 -3.08 -21.51
N GLN A 29 40.03 -2.88 -21.17
CA GLN A 29 40.46 -1.76 -20.35
C GLN A 29 40.41 -0.47 -21.16
N ASP A 30 39.49 0.42 -20.80
CA ASP A 30 39.39 1.80 -21.28
C ASP A 30 40.52 2.63 -20.58
N PRO A 31 41.49 3.22 -21.31
CA PRO A 31 42.69 3.82 -20.70
C PRO A 31 42.43 5.16 -19.97
N SER A 32 41.19 5.66 -19.96
CA SER A 32 40.81 6.96 -19.39
C SER A 32 40.13 6.87 -18.01
N LYS A 33 39.85 5.67 -17.50
CA LYS A 33 39.22 5.50 -16.18
C LYS A 33 40.28 5.17 -15.14
N LEU A 34 40.74 6.19 -14.42
CA LEU A 34 41.53 5.99 -13.19
C LEU A 34 40.66 5.21 -12.19
N GLY A 35 40.92 3.92 -12.04
CA GLY A 35 40.20 3.05 -11.12
C GLY A 35 40.35 3.54 -9.68
N ARG A 36 39.23 3.66 -8.96
CA ARG A 36 39.25 4.04 -7.55
C ARG A 36 40.19 3.07 -6.78
N PRO A 37 41.17 3.58 -6.01
CA PRO A 37 42.09 2.73 -5.28
C PRO A 37 41.29 1.78 -4.37
N ARG A 38 41.66 0.50 -4.38
CA ARG A 38 40.95 -0.51 -3.60
C ARG A 38 41.09 -0.18 -2.12
N LEU A 39 39.96 0.15 -1.48
CA LEU A 39 39.89 0.31 -0.03
C LEU A 39 40.28 -1.04 0.58
N GLY A 40 41.43 -1.08 1.25
CA GLY A 40 41.85 -2.26 2.00
C GLY A 40 40.78 -2.65 3.02
N SER A 41 40.72 -3.94 3.37
CA SER A 41 39.77 -4.46 4.35
C SER A 41 39.99 -3.75 5.70
N ARG A 42 39.15 -2.76 5.99
CA ARG A 42 39.13 -2.10 7.30
C ARG A 42 38.17 -2.90 8.17
N LYS A 43 38.62 -3.25 9.38
CA LYS A 43 37.74 -3.81 10.42
C LYS A 43 36.58 -2.84 10.62
N SER A 44 35.36 -3.34 10.76
CA SER A 44 34.18 -2.50 10.99
C SER A 44 34.39 -1.71 12.28
N SER A 45 34.73 -0.42 12.14
CA SER A 45 34.66 0.52 13.26
C SER A 45 33.21 0.53 13.69
N GLY A 46 32.93 0.21 14.95
CA GLY A 46 31.59 0.13 15.49
C GLY A 46 30.76 1.38 15.21
N THR A 47 29.47 1.24 15.40
CA THR A 47 28.46 2.27 15.13
C THR A 47 28.86 3.64 15.69
N ILE A 48 28.93 4.65 14.81
CA ILE A 48 29.26 6.07 15.13
C ILE A 48 28.08 6.77 15.83
N ILE A 49 27.01 6.05 16.18
CA ILE A 49 25.79 6.62 16.76
C ILE A 49 26.05 6.97 18.22
N ILE A 50 26.21 8.27 18.49
CA ILE A 50 26.26 8.84 19.82
C ILE A 50 24.84 9.27 20.22
N PRO A 51 24.33 8.86 21.40
CA PRO A 51 23.03 9.34 21.91
C PRO A 51 22.98 10.86 21.96
N ARG A 52 21.82 11.43 21.63
CA ARG A 52 21.64 12.89 21.52
C ARG A 52 21.94 13.65 22.82
N ASP A 53 21.71 13.00 23.96
CA ASP A 53 21.92 13.57 25.30
C ASP A 53 23.35 13.31 25.83
N SER A 54 24.24 12.76 25.00
CA SER A 54 25.63 12.54 25.39
C SER A 54 26.33 13.88 25.63
N PRO A 55 27.09 14.01 26.72
CA PRO A 55 27.80 15.25 27.07
C PRO A 55 28.88 15.65 26.05
N GLN A 56 29.26 14.76 25.12
CA GLN A 56 30.15 15.09 24.00
C GLN A 56 29.44 15.65 22.76
N VAL A 57 28.11 15.78 22.74
CA VAL A 57 27.37 16.33 21.59
C VAL A 57 27.18 17.84 21.79
N GLU A 58 28.04 18.64 21.16
CA GLU A 58 27.89 20.10 21.09
C GLU A 58 26.71 20.45 20.17
N LEU A 59 25.53 20.66 20.76
CA LEU A 59 24.28 21.11 20.11
C LEU A 59 24.06 22.63 20.28
N LYS A 60 25.14 23.39 20.42
CA LYS A 60 25.05 24.83 20.63
C LYS A 60 24.71 25.51 19.30
N GLU A 61 23.87 26.55 19.34
CA GLU A 61 23.77 27.47 18.20
C GLU A 61 25.13 28.16 18.05
N GLU A 62 25.94 27.62 17.15
CA GLU A 62 27.23 28.18 16.78
C GLU A 62 27.00 29.36 15.84
N GLU A 63 27.52 30.52 16.22
CA GLU A 63 27.62 31.68 15.34
C GLU A 63 28.78 31.42 14.37
N TYR A 64 28.45 31.24 13.10
CA TYR A 64 29.43 30.95 12.06
C TYR A 64 30.16 32.22 11.66
N ASP A 65 31.50 32.15 11.59
CA ASP A 65 32.36 33.25 11.13
C ASP A 65 32.16 33.53 9.63
N ASP A 66 32.42 34.77 9.21
CA ASP A 66 32.30 35.24 7.82
C ASP A 66 33.25 34.48 6.86
N GLY A 67 34.30 33.86 7.40
CA GLY A 67 35.25 33.00 6.67
C GLY A 67 34.94 31.50 6.72
N ASP A 68 33.83 31.07 7.33
CA ASP A 68 33.53 29.64 7.48
C ASP A 68 33.19 29.00 6.12
N ALA A 69 33.94 27.97 5.73
CA ALA A 69 33.68 27.21 4.51
C ALA A 69 32.26 26.60 4.45
N ARG A 70 31.60 26.39 5.60
CA ARG A 70 30.20 25.93 5.71
C ARG A 70 29.19 26.99 5.26
N THR A 71 29.52 28.28 5.34
CA THR A 71 28.68 29.38 4.81
C THR A 71 28.98 29.65 3.34
N MET A 72 30.18 29.28 2.86
CA MET A 72 30.64 29.43 1.47
C MET A 72 30.09 28.40 0.47
N SER A 73 29.41 27.36 0.94
CA SER A 73 28.74 26.41 0.05
C SER A 73 27.45 27.04 -0.53
N PRO A 74 27.17 26.93 -1.85
CA PRO A 74 25.93 27.45 -2.40
C PRO A 74 24.70 26.83 -1.71
N ARG A 75 24.00 27.64 -0.90
CA ARG A 75 22.72 27.28 -0.30
C ARG A 75 21.59 27.79 -1.19
N ARG A 76 20.45 27.08 -1.20
CA ARG A 76 19.21 27.66 -1.73
C ARG A 76 18.92 28.95 -0.99
N SER A 77 18.45 29.98 -1.70
CA SER A 77 18.02 31.21 -1.04
C SER A 77 16.84 30.90 -0.11
N SER A 78 16.69 31.68 0.97
CA SER A 78 15.55 31.54 1.89
C SER A 78 14.21 31.61 1.15
N GLU A 79 14.11 32.47 0.14
CA GLU A 79 12.97 32.61 -0.77
C GLU A 79 12.68 31.31 -1.55
N GLU A 80 13.70 30.65 -2.10
CA GLU A 80 13.54 29.39 -2.82
C GLU A 80 13.05 28.25 -1.90
N ILE A 81 13.56 28.22 -0.66
CA ILE A 81 13.14 27.24 0.35
C ILE A 81 11.67 27.44 0.73
N GLU A 82 11.26 28.70 0.95
CA GLU A 82 9.87 29.02 1.27
C GLU A 82 8.92 28.64 0.11
N LYS A 83 9.30 28.98 -1.13
CA LYS A 83 8.55 28.62 -2.33
C LYS A 83 8.38 27.11 -2.46
N MET A 84 9.46 26.33 -2.27
CA MET A 84 9.41 24.87 -2.28
C MET A 84 8.47 24.32 -1.20
N GLY A 85 8.46 24.93 -0.01
CA GLY A 85 7.53 24.56 1.06
C GLY A 85 6.07 24.86 0.71
N GLN A 86 5.80 25.98 0.04
CA GLN A 86 4.47 26.33 -0.44
C GLN A 86 3.99 25.37 -1.54
N GLU A 87 4.84 25.06 -2.52
CA GLU A 87 4.55 24.11 -3.59
C GLU A 87 4.27 22.70 -3.05
N ALA A 88 5.05 22.23 -2.08
CA ALA A 88 4.81 20.94 -1.44
C ALA A 88 3.47 20.89 -0.71
N ARG A 89 3.10 21.96 0.01
CA ARG A 89 1.78 22.07 0.66
C ARG A 89 0.65 22.08 -0.36
N GLN A 90 0.82 22.82 -1.46
CA GLN A 90 -0.19 22.90 -2.51
C GLN A 90 -0.39 21.53 -3.19
N ALA A 91 0.69 20.83 -3.51
CA ALA A 91 0.64 19.49 -4.09
C ALA A 91 -0.07 18.48 -3.17
N LEU A 92 0.19 18.53 -1.86
CA LEU A 92 -0.52 17.69 -0.88
C LEU A 92 -2.01 17.98 -0.83
N ILE A 93 -2.41 19.26 -0.88
CA ILE A 93 -3.82 19.66 -0.89
C ILE A 93 -4.50 19.16 -2.18
N GLU A 94 -3.83 19.28 -3.32
CA GLU A 94 -4.36 18.82 -4.61
C GLU A 94 -4.55 17.30 -4.64
N GLN A 95 -3.57 16.54 -4.15
CA GLN A 95 -3.70 15.09 -4.01
C GLN A 95 -4.84 14.70 -3.07
N ALA A 96 -4.99 15.38 -1.93
CA ALA A 96 -6.09 15.13 -1.00
C ALA A 96 -7.46 15.37 -1.67
N LYS A 97 -7.61 16.44 -2.46
CA LYS A 97 -8.84 16.72 -3.22
C LYS A 97 -9.13 15.66 -4.28
N ALA A 98 -8.12 15.24 -5.04
CA ALA A 98 -8.27 14.19 -6.05
C ALA A 98 -8.72 12.86 -5.42
N LEU A 99 -8.13 12.50 -4.27
CA LEU A 99 -8.53 11.33 -3.50
C LEU A 99 -9.96 11.44 -2.99
N GLN A 100 -10.37 12.59 -2.45
CA GLN A 100 -11.74 12.83 -1.99
C GLN A 100 -12.75 12.67 -3.13
N GLN A 101 -12.45 13.22 -4.31
CA GLN A 101 -13.30 13.09 -5.48
C GLN A 101 -13.41 11.64 -5.95
N SER A 102 -12.29 10.92 -6.01
CA SER A 102 -12.27 9.50 -6.36
C SER A 102 -13.08 8.65 -5.38
N LEU A 103 -13.02 8.96 -4.09
CA LEU A 103 -13.78 8.25 -3.07
C LEU A 103 -15.28 8.50 -3.20
N MET A 104 -15.69 9.74 -3.48
CA MET A 104 -17.09 10.08 -3.76
C MET A 104 -17.64 9.29 -4.95
N GLU A 105 -16.86 9.20 -6.04
CA GLU A 105 -17.25 8.43 -7.22
C GLU A 105 -17.39 6.93 -6.94
N ILE A 106 -16.52 6.36 -6.09
CA ILE A 106 -16.63 4.96 -5.67
C ILE A 106 -17.91 4.74 -4.85
N VAL A 107 -18.25 5.67 -3.94
CA VAL A 107 -19.49 5.59 -3.16
C VAL A 107 -20.71 5.56 -4.07
N ASP A 108 -20.79 6.46 -5.05
CA ASP A 108 -21.89 6.50 -6.02
C ASP A 108 -22.02 5.18 -6.79
N ARG A 109 -20.89 4.61 -7.24
CA ARG A 109 -20.88 3.31 -7.93
C ARG A 109 -21.37 2.18 -7.03
N VAL A 110 -20.98 2.17 -5.76
CA VAL A 110 -21.43 1.17 -4.78
C VAL A 110 -22.94 1.28 -4.54
N GLU A 111 -23.49 2.49 -4.47
CA GLU A 111 -24.93 2.69 -4.33
C GLU A 111 -25.71 2.15 -5.53
N ILE A 112 -25.22 2.37 -6.75
CA ILE A 112 -25.82 1.81 -7.98
C ILE A 112 -25.84 0.28 -7.89
N VAL A 113 -24.68 -0.33 -7.63
CA VAL A 113 -24.55 -1.80 -7.52
C VAL A 113 -25.47 -2.36 -6.43
N LYS A 114 -25.58 -1.68 -5.29
CA LYS A 114 -26.48 -2.09 -4.20
C LYS A 114 -27.94 -2.08 -4.65
N SER A 115 -28.37 -1.03 -5.36
CA SER A 115 -29.74 -0.93 -5.86
C SER A 115 -30.07 -1.99 -6.91
N GLU A 116 -29.11 -2.32 -7.78
CA GLU A 116 -29.25 -3.40 -8.77
C GLU A 116 -29.29 -4.77 -8.11
N HIS A 117 -28.43 -4.99 -7.11
CA HIS A 117 -28.43 -6.22 -6.32
C HIS A 117 -29.78 -6.44 -5.63
N GLU A 118 -30.37 -5.41 -5.02
CA GLU A 118 -31.68 -5.49 -4.38
C GLU A 118 -32.78 -5.88 -5.38
N LYS A 119 -32.75 -5.34 -6.61
CA LYS A 119 -33.68 -5.73 -7.68
C LYS A 119 -33.49 -7.17 -8.10
N LEU A 120 -32.25 -7.62 -8.30
CA LEU A 120 -31.94 -9.00 -8.68
C LEU A 120 -32.34 -9.98 -7.58
N GLU A 121 -32.08 -9.63 -6.32
CA GLU A 121 -32.48 -10.44 -5.17
C GLU A 121 -34.00 -10.54 -5.05
N GLY A 122 -34.72 -9.42 -5.22
CA GLY A 122 -36.19 -9.39 -5.27
C GLY A 122 -36.75 -10.26 -6.40
N GLY A 123 -36.18 -10.14 -7.60
CA GLY A 123 -36.55 -10.98 -8.75
C GLY A 123 -36.28 -12.46 -8.51
N ASN A 124 -35.14 -12.81 -7.91
CA ASN A 124 -34.80 -14.20 -7.60
C ASN A 124 -35.75 -14.78 -6.54
N LYS A 125 -36.10 -14.02 -5.50
CA LYS A 125 -37.12 -14.41 -4.52
C LYS A 125 -38.48 -14.66 -5.20
N PHE A 126 -38.89 -13.78 -6.11
CA PHE A 126 -40.14 -13.96 -6.86
C PHE A 126 -40.13 -15.25 -7.69
N LEU A 127 -39.05 -15.51 -8.43
CA LEU A 127 -38.90 -16.73 -9.22
C LEU A 127 -38.92 -18.00 -8.35
N GLN A 128 -38.23 -17.98 -7.22
CA GLN A 128 -38.23 -19.10 -6.26
C GLN A 128 -39.62 -19.39 -5.72
N SER A 129 -40.37 -18.35 -5.32
CA SER A 129 -41.76 -18.51 -4.87
C SER A 129 -42.66 -19.07 -5.97
N TYR A 130 -42.55 -18.54 -7.20
CA TYR A 130 -43.34 -19.02 -8.33
C TYR A 130 -43.05 -20.49 -8.67
N ILE A 131 -41.77 -20.89 -8.68
CA ILE A 131 -41.38 -22.28 -8.88
C ILE A 131 -41.92 -23.16 -7.74
N GLY A 132 -41.82 -22.69 -6.48
CA GLY A 132 -42.37 -23.40 -5.32
C GLY A 132 -43.87 -23.66 -5.45
N GLU A 133 -44.66 -22.64 -5.81
CA GLU A 133 -46.10 -22.75 -6.04
C GLU A 133 -46.42 -23.69 -7.20
N LEU A 134 -45.69 -23.57 -8.33
CA LEU A 134 -45.88 -24.44 -9.49
C LEU A 134 -45.56 -25.91 -9.18
N MET A 135 -44.51 -26.17 -8.41
CA MET A 135 -44.17 -27.52 -7.97
C MET A 135 -45.22 -28.08 -6.99
N GLN A 136 -45.72 -27.25 -6.06
CA GLN A 136 -46.76 -27.65 -5.11
C GLN A 136 -48.07 -28.02 -5.82
N THR A 137 -48.52 -27.17 -6.75
CA THR A 137 -49.71 -27.42 -7.57
C THR A 137 -49.54 -28.65 -8.46
N SER A 138 -48.36 -28.85 -9.07
CA SER A 138 -48.02 -30.04 -9.87
C SER A 138 -48.06 -31.34 -9.04
N LYS A 139 -47.67 -31.29 -7.77
CA LYS A 139 -47.72 -32.45 -6.86
C LYS A 139 -49.15 -32.79 -6.45
N ILE A 140 -50.00 -31.79 -6.20
CA ILE A 140 -51.41 -31.99 -5.84
C ILE A 140 -52.21 -32.54 -7.04
N THR A 141 -51.99 -32.00 -8.23
CA THR A 141 -52.71 -32.42 -9.45
C THR A 141 -52.29 -33.81 -9.94
N SER A 142 -51.00 -34.16 -9.88
CA SER A 142 -50.54 -35.51 -10.27
C SER A 142 -50.99 -36.62 -9.31
N THR A 143 -51.08 -36.35 -8.00
CA THR A 143 -51.57 -37.32 -7.01
C THR A 143 -53.10 -37.44 -6.98
N GLY A 144 -53.84 -36.40 -7.37
CA GLY A 144 -55.30 -36.43 -7.51
C GLY A 144 -55.79 -37.29 -8.68
N ALA A 145 -55.07 -37.31 -9.80
CA ALA A 145 -55.44 -38.11 -10.99
C ALA A 145 -55.26 -39.63 -10.78
N ALA A 146 -54.36 -40.05 -9.89
CA ALA A 146 -54.05 -41.47 -9.66
C ALA A 146 -55.13 -42.23 -8.88
N LYS A 147 -55.98 -41.55 -8.07
CA LYS A 147 -57.00 -42.23 -7.24
C LYS A 147 -58.31 -42.57 -7.97
N VAL A 148 -58.54 -42.05 -9.18
CA VAL A 148 -59.82 -42.26 -9.91
C VAL A 148 -59.78 -43.51 -10.82
N LYS A 149 -58.60 -44.06 -11.15
CA LYS A 149 -58.46 -45.19 -12.09
C LYS A 149 -58.28 -46.56 -11.40
N GLY A 150 -58.99 -46.81 -10.30
CA GLY A 150 -58.79 -48.01 -9.48
C GLY A 150 -60.02 -48.49 -8.71
N LYS A 151 -61.19 -48.53 -9.35
CA LYS A 151 -62.35 -49.27 -8.81
C LYS A 151 -63.25 -49.71 -9.97
N GLY A 152 -62.90 -50.84 -10.57
CA GLY A 152 -63.57 -51.38 -11.74
C GLY A 152 -63.06 -52.79 -12.03
N LYS A 153 -63.36 -53.72 -11.12
CA LYS A 153 -63.48 -55.16 -11.34
C LYS A 153 -64.07 -55.81 -10.10
#